data_AF-A0A284VM25-F1
#
_entry.id   AF-A0A284VM25-F1
#
_cell.length_a   1.000
_cell.length_b   1.000
_cell.length_c   1.000
_cell.angle_alpha   90.00
_cell.angle_beta   90.00
_cell.angle_gamma   90.00
#
_symmetry.space_group_name_H-M   'P 1'
#
loop_
_entity.id
_entity.type
_entity.pdbx_description
1 polymer ?
#
loop_
_entity_poly.entity_id
_entity_poly.type
_entity_poly.pdbx_seq_one_letter_code
_entity_poly.pdbx_strand_id
1 'polypeptide(L)'
;MMVEQKQLKLDDYISLDEREHFLSELHRFLVWVGEPLPDEVEVNGETIKLHELIWRCIHKAELSGQEKERLMELVRLLETKEKHDEEVLQRANLTHEEAKRLYHESAALIRAIMDLRECEAGKVKLKESGEGVRQKIDDAKRWLVFLKGVGKKFS
;
A
#
# COMPACT_ATOMS: atom_id res chain seq x y z
N MET A 1 27.97 15.68 -17.45
CA MET A 1 27.77 15.28 -16.05
C MET A 1 28.02 13.78 -15.99
N MET A 2 29.16 13.36 -15.42
CA MET A 2 29.47 11.92 -15.32
C MET A 2 28.70 11.38 -14.11
N VAL A 3 27.81 10.42 -14.35
CA VAL A 3 27.15 9.69 -13.27
C VAL A 3 28.21 8.75 -12.71
N GLU A 4 28.68 9.01 -11.49
CA GLU A 4 29.51 8.06 -10.75
C GLU A 4 28.71 6.76 -10.59
N GLN A 5 29.09 5.73 -11.34
CA GLN A 5 28.59 4.37 -11.16
C GLN A 5 29.19 3.86 -9.85
N LYS A 6 28.40 3.89 -8.77
CA LYS A 6 28.81 3.32 -7.48
C LYS A 6 28.99 1.82 -7.67
N GLN A 7 30.23 1.34 -7.64
CA GLN A 7 30.54 -0.09 -7.71
C GLN A 7 30.01 -0.77 -6.44
N LEU A 8 28.86 -1.45 -6.55
CA LEU A 8 28.29 -2.24 -5.46
C LEU A 8 29.21 -3.42 -5.14
N LYS A 9 29.51 -3.61 -3.86
CA LYS A 9 30.30 -4.72 -3.31
C LYS A 9 29.35 -5.81 -2.80
N LEU A 10 29.86 -7.02 -2.62
CA LEU A 10 29.06 -8.15 -2.11
C LEU A 10 28.46 -7.85 -0.72
N ASP A 11 29.18 -7.11 0.12
CA ASP A 11 28.72 -6.69 1.46
C ASP A 11 27.57 -5.67 1.43
N ASP A 12 27.27 -5.08 0.26
CA ASP A 12 26.13 -4.17 0.10
C ASP A 12 24.79 -4.92 -0.03
N TYR A 13 24.82 -6.25 -0.17
CA TYR A 13 23.65 -7.12 -0.31
C TYR A 13 23.26 -7.78 1.01
N ILE A 14 21.96 -8.03 1.17
CA ILE A 14 21.46 -8.74 2.35
C ILE A 14 21.93 -10.19 2.36
N SER A 15 22.30 -10.67 3.55
CA SER A 15 22.53 -12.08 3.82
C SER A 15 21.22 -12.88 3.85
N LEU A 16 21.33 -14.21 3.87
CA LEU A 16 20.17 -15.09 4.05
C LEU A 16 19.51 -14.88 5.42
N ASP A 17 20.29 -14.62 6.47
CA ASP A 17 19.77 -14.40 7.82
C ASP A 17 19.00 -13.08 7.91
N GLU A 18 19.49 -12.02 7.28
CA GLU A 18 18.78 -10.74 7.19
C GLU A 18 17.49 -10.86 6.38
N ARG A 19 17.52 -11.67 5.30
CA ARG A 19 16.32 -11.96 4.51
C ARG A 19 15.26 -12.68 5.33
N GLU A 20 15.66 -13.74 6.04
CA GLU A 20 14.76 -14.50 6.91
C GLU A 20 14.22 -13.60 8.03
N HIS A 21 15.05 -12.70 8.56
CA HIS A 21 14.61 -11.71 9.54
C HIS A 21 13.48 -10.83 9.01
N PHE A 22 13.64 -10.21 7.83
CA PHE A 22 12.58 -9.38 7.24
C PHE A 22 11.28 -10.15 6.99
N LEU A 23 11.38 -11.36 6.42
CA LEU A 23 10.21 -12.20 6.15
C LEU A 23 9.49 -12.62 7.43
N SER A 24 10.24 -13.05 8.46
CA SER A 24 9.69 -13.44 9.75
C SER A 24 8.97 -12.29 10.46
N GLU A 25 9.49 -11.06 10.35
CA GLU A 25 8.85 -9.87 10.91
C GLU A 25 7.56 -9.52 10.15
N LEU A 26 7.52 -9.62 8.81
CA LEU A 26 6.29 -9.39 8.03
C LEU A 26 5.16 -10.33 8.43
N HIS A 27 5.48 -11.58 8.79
CA HIS A 27 4.48 -12.57 9.22
C HIS A 27 4.14 -12.49 10.71
N ARG A 28 4.84 -11.64 11.47
CA ARG A 28 4.57 -11.45 12.88
C ARG A 28 3.27 -10.67 13.07
N PHE A 29 2.50 -11.06 14.09
CA PHE A 29 1.29 -10.34 14.46
C PHE A 29 1.62 -8.86 14.75
N LEU A 30 0.87 -7.95 14.13
CA LEU A 30 0.97 -6.49 14.31
C LEU A 30 2.23 -5.83 13.71
N VAL A 31 2.89 -6.41 12.70
CA VAL A 31 4.02 -5.75 12.02
C VAL A 31 3.70 -4.36 11.49
N TRP A 32 2.45 -4.13 11.09
CA TRP A 32 1.91 -2.85 10.62
C TRP A 32 1.71 -1.80 11.72
N VAL A 33 1.85 -2.16 13.00
CA VAL A 33 1.66 -1.22 14.12
C VAL A 33 2.87 -0.31 14.22
N GLY A 34 2.70 0.93 13.75
CA GLY A 34 3.74 1.96 13.74
C GLY A 34 4.15 2.40 12.34
N GLU A 35 3.80 1.63 11.31
CA GLU A 35 4.02 2.04 9.93
C GLU A 35 3.01 3.11 9.51
N PRO A 36 3.45 4.23 8.92
CA PRO A 36 2.54 5.24 8.41
C PRO A 36 1.72 4.63 7.27
N LEU A 37 0.44 4.99 7.22
CA LEU A 37 -0.37 4.65 6.06
C LEU A 37 0.23 5.36 4.84
N PRO A 38 0.51 4.64 3.74
CA PRO A 38 1.08 5.26 2.56
C PRO A 38 0.07 6.22 1.95
N ASP A 39 0.52 7.40 1.56
CA ASP A 39 -0.33 8.40 0.89
C ASP A 39 -0.86 7.84 -0.43
N GLU A 40 0.05 7.22 -1.20
CA GLU A 40 -0.19 6.66 -2.51
C GLU A 40 0.52 5.31 -2.67
N VAL A 41 -0.05 4.42 -3.48
CA VAL A 41 0.57 3.18 -3.92
C VAL A 41 0.45 3.05 -5.43
N GLU A 42 1.50 2.61 -6.10
CA GLU A 42 1.40 2.22 -7.51
C GLU A 42 1.03 0.75 -7.63
N VAL A 43 -0.06 0.44 -8.33
CA VAL A 43 -0.48 -0.93 -8.63
C VAL A 43 -0.83 -1.03 -10.12
N ASN A 44 -0.21 -1.96 -10.84
CA ASN A 44 -0.42 -2.16 -12.28
C ASN A 44 -0.27 -0.89 -13.14
N GLY A 45 0.64 0.03 -12.74
CA GLY A 45 0.88 1.30 -13.41
C GLY A 45 -0.17 2.38 -13.12
N GLU A 46 -1.07 2.16 -12.16
CA GLU A 46 -2.01 3.16 -11.66
C GLU A 46 -1.65 3.57 -10.22
N THR A 47 -1.62 4.87 -9.95
CA THR A 47 -1.39 5.42 -8.62
C THR A 47 -2.70 5.54 -7.85
N ILE A 48 -2.76 4.91 -6.68
CA ILE A 48 -3.94 4.82 -5.83
C ILE A 48 -3.68 5.61 -4.54
N LYS A 49 -4.48 6.63 -4.28
CA LYS A 49 -4.40 7.45 -3.07
C LYS A 49 -5.05 6.76 -1.85
N LEU A 50 -4.31 5.89 -1.17
CA LEU A 50 -4.84 5.05 -0.09
C LEU A 50 -5.33 5.85 1.12
N HIS A 51 -4.57 6.88 1.51
CA HIS A 51 -4.93 7.71 2.66
C HIS A 51 -6.30 8.38 2.48
N GLU A 52 -6.57 8.93 1.30
CA GLU A 52 -7.85 9.59 1.00
C GLU A 52 -9.02 8.60 1.00
N LEU A 53 -8.81 7.39 0.48
CA LEU A 53 -9.83 6.34 0.43
C LEU A 53 -10.24 5.89 1.84
N ILE A 54 -9.26 5.59 2.69
CA ILE A 54 -9.51 5.18 4.08
C ILE A 54 -10.18 6.32 4.85
N TRP A 55 -9.69 7.56 4.70
CA TRP A 55 -10.32 8.73 5.33
C TRP A 55 -11.80 8.86 4.96
N ARG A 56 -12.15 8.72 3.67
CA ARG A 56 -13.55 8.78 3.21
C ARG A 56 -14.41 7.66 3.77
N CYS A 57 -13.88 6.44 3.84
CA CYS A 57 -14.63 5.30 4.35
C CYS A 57 -15.01 5.48 5.83
N ILE A 58 -14.15 6.10 6.61
CA ILE A 58 -14.37 6.37 8.04
C ILE A 58 -15.41 7.46 8.27
N HIS A 59 -15.38 8.49 7.43
CA HIS A 59 -16.25 9.66 7.57
C HIS A 59 -17.61 9.45 6.89
N LYS A 60 -17.81 8.35 6.17
CA LYS A 60 -19.09 7.99 5.57
C LYS A 60 -19.85 7.07 6.52
N ALA A 61 -21.12 7.40 6.80
CA ALA A 61 -21.96 6.63 7.70
C ALA A 61 -22.19 5.18 7.20
N GLU A 62 -22.28 4.97 5.89
CA GLU A 62 -22.44 3.65 5.29
C GLU A 62 -21.93 3.62 3.84
N LEU A 63 -21.21 2.56 3.47
CA LEU A 63 -20.79 2.29 2.10
C LEU A 63 -21.90 1.52 1.37
N SER A 64 -22.26 1.96 0.16
CA SER A 64 -23.17 1.21 -0.70
C SER A 64 -22.57 -0.13 -1.13
N GLY A 65 -23.40 -1.08 -1.55
CA GLY A 65 -22.92 -2.40 -2.02
C GLY A 65 -21.88 -2.30 -3.14
N GLN A 66 -22.07 -1.38 -4.10
CA GLN A 66 -21.12 -1.16 -5.20
C GLN A 66 -19.80 -0.51 -4.73
N GLU A 67 -19.83 0.31 -3.67
CA GLU A 67 -18.61 0.86 -3.07
C GLU A 67 -17.85 -0.20 -2.28
N LYS A 68 -18.55 -1.06 -1.55
CA LYS A 68 -17.96 -2.22 -0.87
C LYS A 68 -17.30 -3.17 -1.87
N GLU A 69 -17.96 -3.46 -2.99
CA GLU A 69 -17.41 -4.32 -4.04
C GLU A 69 -16.10 -3.74 -4.60
N ARG A 70 -16.10 -2.46 -4.97
CA ARG A 70 -14.89 -1.77 -5.46
C ARG A 70 -13.76 -1.70 -4.43
N LEU A 71 -14.11 -1.53 -3.15
CA LEU A 71 -13.13 -1.56 -2.06
C LEU A 71 -12.52 -2.96 -1.93
N MET A 72 -13.32 -4.02 -2.06
CA MET A 72 -12.81 -5.39 -2.03
C MET A 72 -12.00 -5.77 -3.29
N GLU A 73 -12.28 -5.18 -4.44
CA GLU A 73 -11.41 -5.28 -5.62
C GLU A 73 -10.05 -4.64 -5.34
N LEU A 74 -10.03 -3.45 -4.74
CA LEU A 74 -8.80 -2.78 -4.33
C LEU A 74 -8.01 -3.63 -3.32
N VAL A 75 -8.66 -4.20 -2.31
CA VAL A 75 -8.01 -5.09 -1.34
C VAL A 75 -7.29 -6.24 -2.04
N ARG A 76 -7.92 -6.89 -3.03
CA ARG A 76 -7.27 -7.97 -3.79
C ARG A 76 -6.08 -7.51 -4.61
N LEU A 77 -6.15 -6.29 -5.16
CA LEU A 77 -5.04 -5.69 -5.90
C LEU A 77 -3.83 -5.43 -4.98
N LEU A 78 -4.08 -4.89 -3.78
CA LEU A 78 -3.04 -4.64 -2.80
C LEU A 78 -2.43 -5.95 -2.28
N GLU A 79 -3.25 -6.98 -2.01
CA GLU A 79 -2.76 -8.31 -1.62
C GLU A 79 -1.89 -8.94 -2.71
N THR A 80 -2.26 -8.76 -3.98
CA THR A 80 -1.47 -9.27 -5.11
C THR A 80 -0.11 -8.57 -5.16
N LYS A 81 -0.06 -7.26 -4.94
CA LYS A 81 1.18 -6.50 -4.88
C LYS A 81 2.02 -6.88 -3.66
N GLU A 82 1.42 -6.93 -2.48
CA GLU A 82 2.12 -7.26 -1.24
C GLU A 82 2.78 -8.64 -1.32
N LYS A 83 2.05 -9.62 -1.85
CA LYS A 83 2.61 -10.96 -2.11
C LYS A 83 3.76 -10.93 -3.12
N HIS A 84 3.65 -10.12 -4.17
CA HIS A 84 4.74 -9.97 -5.13
C HIS A 84 5.98 -9.35 -4.49
N ASP A 85 5.79 -8.31 -3.67
CA ASP A 85 6.87 -7.65 -2.94
C ASP A 85 7.54 -8.65 -1.96
N GLU A 86 6.78 -9.49 -1.27
CA GLU A 86 7.32 -10.58 -0.44
C GLU A 86 8.09 -11.62 -1.27
N GLU A 87 7.59 -12.02 -2.44
CA GLU A 87 8.29 -12.95 -3.35
C GLU A 87 9.63 -12.37 -3.86
N VAL A 88 9.66 -11.07 -4.15
CA VAL A 88 10.89 -10.35 -4.52
C VAL A 88 11.84 -10.31 -3.32
N LEU A 89 11.35 -9.98 -2.13
CA LEU A 89 12.12 -10.00 -0.88
C LEU A 89 12.67 -11.39 -0.57
N GLN A 90 11.99 -12.46 -0.98
CA GLN A 90 12.44 -13.83 -0.79
C GLN A 90 13.53 -14.26 -1.79
N ARG A 91 13.47 -13.78 -3.05
CA ARG A 91 14.24 -14.42 -4.15
C ARG A 91 15.24 -13.50 -4.84
N ALA A 92 15.02 -12.19 -4.85
CA ALA A 92 15.88 -11.27 -5.57
C ALA A 92 17.19 -11.01 -4.81
N ASN A 93 18.27 -10.73 -5.54
CA ASN A 93 19.51 -10.27 -4.93
C ASN A 93 19.38 -8.77 -4.63
N LEU A 94 19.12 -8.44 -3.37
CA LEU A 94 18.75 -7.09 -2.92
C LEU A 94 19.88 -6.47 -2.10
N THR A 95 20.15 -5.21 -2.36
CA THR A 95 20.95 -4.40 -1.43
C THR A 95 20.21 -4.21 -0.12
N HIS A 96 20.93 -3.88 0.95
CA HIS A 96 20.33 -3.53 2.25
C HIS A 96 19.23 -2.46 2.13
N GLU A 97 19.47 -1.44 1.31
CA GLU A 97 18.50 -0.37 1.11
C GLU A 97 17.26 -0.83 0.33
N GLU A 98 17.44 -1.67 -0.71
CA GLU A 98 16.32 -2.22 -1.47
C GLU A 98 15.45 -3.14 -0.62
N ALA A 99 16.07 -4.03 0.14
CA ALA A 99 15.36 -4.94 1.03
C ALA A 99 14.58 -4.18 2.10
N LYS A 100 15.18 -3.16 2.71
CA LYS A 100 14.51 -2.32 3.71
C LYS A 100 13.34 -1.53 3.11
N ARG A 101 13.50 -0.97 1.91
CA ARG A 101 12.40 -0.27 1.22
C ARG A 101 11.24 -1.23 0.95
N LEU A 102 11.53 -2.41 0.41
CA LEU A 102 10.54 -3.42 0.08
C LEU A 102 9.82 -3.92 1.34
N TYR A 103 10.55 -4.14 2.43
CA TYR A 103 9.97 -4.49 3.73
C TYR A 103 8.97 -3.43 4.23
N HIS A 104 9.36 -2.15 4.26
CA HIS A 104 8.47 -1.09 4.71
C HIS A 104 7.27 -0.90 3.77
N GLU A 105 7.46 -1.08 2.46
CA GLU A 105 6.37 -1.06 1.48
C GLU A 105 5.36 -2.19 1.74
N SER A 106 5.83 -3.44 1.88
CA SER A 106 4.96 -4.58 2.25
C SER A 106 4.22 -4.32 3.56
N ALA A 107 4.89 -3.84 4.61
CA ALA A 107 4.25 -3.55 5.90
C ALA A 107 3.18 -2.44 5.80
N ALA A 108 3.44 -1.40 5.00
CA ALA A 108 2.49 -0.34 4.69
C ALA A 108 1.27 -0.83 3.89
N LEU A 109 1.47 -1.78 2.97
CA LEU A 109 0.39 -2.44 2.24
C LEU A 109 -0.48 -3.29 3.16
N ILE A 110 0.13 -4.09 4.04
CA ILE A 110 -0.60 -4.87 5.06
C ILE A 110 -1.46 -3.94 5.93
N ARG A 111 -0.90 -2.79 6.37
CA ARG A 111 -1.65 -1.76 7.10
C ARG A 111 -2.88 -1.28 6.33
N ALA A 112 -2.70 -0.90 5.08
CA ALA A 112 -3.77 -0.40 4.22
C ALA A 112 -4.85 -1.46 3.97
N ILE A 113 -4.46 -2.71 3.71
CA ILE A 113 -5.39 -3.85 3.52
C ILE A 113 -6.26 -4.02 4.76
N MET A 114 -5.67 -3.95 5.96
CA MET A 114 -6.42 -4.07 7.21
C MET A 114 -7.41 -2.91 7.41
N ASP A 115 -6.96 -1.67 7.22
CA ASP A 115 -7.83 -0.49 7.35
C ASP A 115 -9.00 -0.53 6.36
N LEU A 116 -8.76 -0.95 5.11
CA LEU A 116 -9.80 -1.12 4.11
C LEU A 116 -10.79 -2.23 4.50
N ARG A 117 -10.32 -3.39 4.97
CA ARG A 117 -11.21 -4.48 5.42
C ARG A 117 -12.06 -4.06 6.63
N GLU A 118 -11.49 -3.32 7.56
CA GLU A 118 -12.27 -2.75 8.67
C GLU A 118 -13.29 -1.72 8.19
N CYS A 119 -12.95 -0.94 7.15
CA CYS A 119 -13.86 0.05 6.54
C CYS A 119 -15.09 -0.64 5.96
N GLU A 120 -14.89 -1.75 5.25
CA GLU A 120 -15.98 -2.57 4.72
C GLU A 120 -16.90 -3.09 5.83
N ALA A 121 -16.30 -3.54 6.93
CA ALA A 121 -17.01 -4.06 8.10
C ALA A 121 -17.71 -2.97 8.94
N GLY A 122 -17.52 -1.69 8.62
CA GLY A 122 -18.08 -0.55 9.37
C GLY A 122 -17.46 -0.36 10.76
N LYS A 123 -16.20 -0.79 10.95
CA LYS A 123 -15.53 -0.83 12.26
C LYS A 123 -14.44 0.23 12.47
N VAL A 124 -14.12 1.06 11.47
CA VAL A 124 -12.94 1.92 11.55
C VAL A 124 -13.18 3.19 12.35
N LYS A 125 -12.23 3.48 13.22
CA LYS A 125 -12.01 4.81 13.80
C LYS A 125 -10.52 5.16 13.58
N LEU A 126 -10.22 6.11 12.69
CA LEU A 126 -8.86 6.64 12.59
C LEU A 126 -8.51 7.31 13.93
N LYS A 127 -7.38 6.93 14.53
CA LYS A 127 -6.66 7.83 15.43
C LYS A 127 -5.91 8.81 14.53
N GLU A 128 -6.42 10.03 14.42
CA GLU A 128 -5.78 11.08 13.62
C GLU A 128 -4.34 11.33 14.10
N SER A 129 -3.36 11.21 13.20
CA SER A 129 -2.14 12.02 13.24
C SER A 129 -2.37 13.18 12.27
N GLY A 130 -2.31 14.41 12.76
CA GLY A 130 -2.98 15.56 12.17
C GLY A 130 -2.46 16.14 10.85
N GLU A 131 -3.25 17.13 10.39
CA GLU A 131 -3.06 18.12 9.31
C GLU A 131 -3.51 17.74 7.87
N GLY A 132 -4.44 18.55 7.31
CA GLY A 132 -4.71 18.56 5.85
C GLY A 132 -6.15 18.38 5.36
N VAL A 133 -7.17 19.03 5.95
CA VAL A 133 -8.60 18.82 5.58
C VAL A 133 -9.06 19.61 4.34
N ARG A 134 -8.33 20.65 3.88
CA ARG A 134 -8.88 21.66 2.94
C ARG A 134 -8.71 21.41 1.43
N GLN A 135 -7.85 20.49 0.99
CA GLN A 135 -7.67 20.16 -0.45
C GLN A 135 -8.67 19.11 -0.97
N LYS A 136 -9.52 18.55 -0.09
CA LYS A 136 -10.25 17.29 -0.29
C LYS A 136 -11.51 17.36 -1.19
N ILE A 137 -11.96 18.55 -1.62
CA ILE A 137 -13.23 18.72 -2.36
C ILE A 137 -13.03 18.64 -3.89
N ASP A 138 -11.93 19.14 -4.43
CA ASP A 138 -11.72 19.14 -5.89
C ASP A 138 -11.30 17.76 -6.43
N ASP A 139 -10.69 16.92 -5.59
CA ASP A 139 -10.32 15.54 -5.95
C ASP A 139 -11.54 14.60 -6.04
N ALA A 140 -12.68 14.96 -5.43
CA ALA A 140 -13.95 14.26 -5.62
C ALA A 140 -14.50 14.36 -7.05
N LYS A 141 -14.14 15.41 -7.80
CA LYS A 141 -14.49 15.55 -9.23
C LYS A 141 -13.62 14.66 -10.11
N ARG A 142 -12.34 14.46 -9.74
CA ARG A 142 -11.40 13.55 -10.43
C ARG A 142 -11.78 12.08 -10.24
N TRP A 143 -12.29 11.73 -9.06
CA TRP A 143 -12.87 10.41 -8.73
C TRP A 143 -14.02 9.98 -9.67
N LEU A 144 -14.91 10.90 -10.06
CA LEU A 144 -16.01 10.60 -11.02
C LEU A 144 -15.52 10.33 -12.46
N VAL A 145 -14.34 10.83 -12.81
CA VAL A 145 -13.73 10.61 -14.13
C VAL A 145 -13.02 9.26 -14.15
N PHE A 146 -12.29 8.92 -13.08
CA PHE A 146 -11.62 7.62 -12.94
C PHE A 146 -12.61 6.45 -12.94
N LEU A 147 -13.67 6.51 -12.14
CA LEU A 147 -14.67 5.44 -12.04
C LEU A 147 -15.46 5.18 -13.34
N LYS A 148 -15.46 6.11 -14.31
CA LYS A 148 -16.07 5.90 -15.63
C LYS A 148 -15.16 5.13 -16.59
N GLY A 149 -13.86 5.04 -16.29
CA GLY A 149 -12.87 4.31 -17.09
C GLY A 149 -12.71 2.85 -16.68
N VAL A 150 -12.88 2.56 -15.40
CA VAL A 150 -12.82 1.21 -14.84
C VAL A 150 -14.09 0.45 -15.26
N GLY A 151 -13.97 -0.33 -16.34
CA GLY A 151 -15.08 -1.08 -16.95
C GLY A 151 -15.09 -1.06 -18.47
N LYS A 152 -14.34 -0.15 -19.13
CA LYS A 152 -14.24 -0.12 -20.60
C LYS A 152 -13.05 -0.88 -21.18
N LYS A 153 -12.06 -1.27 -20.37
CA LYS A 153 -10.84 -1.96 -20.85
C LYS A 153 -10.81 -3.47 -20.56
N PHE A 154 -11.90 -4.02 -20.04
CA PHE A 154 -12.00 -5.44 -19.70
C PHE A 154 -13.12 -6.16 -20.47
N SER A 155 -13.50 -5.64 -21.64
CA SER A 155 -14.36 -6.35 -22.61
C SER A 155 -13.60 -6.68 -23.88
#